data_AF-A0A1S6GZQ0-F1
#
_entry.id   AF-A0A1S6GZQ0-F1
#
_cell.length_a   1.000
_cell.length_b   1.000
_cell.length_c   1.000
_cell.angle_alpha   90.00
_cell.angle_beta   90.00
_cell.angle_gamma   90.00
#
_symmetry.space_group_name_H-M   'P 1'
#
loop_
_entity.id
_entity.type
_entity.pdbx_description
1 polymer ?
#
loop_
_entity_poly.entity_id
_entity_poly.type
_entity_poly.pdbx_seq_one_letter_code
_entity_poly.pdbx_strand_id
1 'polypeptide(L)'
;MEQEKKLNILIYVLIAVTIALIIFAVINFKKPILSNKYVYTSPSGEQFQFFKSEIGNITQHIVTIYAIDKQNNKHQVDIPIISDPYSIEDIPILNEVKTKILDKDGVYITLDPYGSSKSVLAAIEINRVLGTNDYGVFKIPTQSATYKPTNTTFPYITCTDATKQIGVIYLLVENK
;
A
#
# COMPACT_ATOMS: atom_id res chain seq x y z
N MET A 1 13.92 -25.12 63.83
CA MET A 1 12.72 -24.26 63.97
C MET A 1 12.89 -22.82 63.47
N GLU A 2 13.73 -21.96 64.03
CA GLU A 2 13.80 -20.54 63.59
C GLU A 2 14.41 -20.38 62.19
N GLN A 3 15.46 -21.15 61.87
CA GLN A 3 16.08 -21.15 60.53
C GLN A 3 15.15 -21.72 59.45
N GLU A 4 14.40 -22.79 59.74
CA GLU A 4 13.42 -23.36 58.81
C GLU A 4 12.27 -22.39 58.51
N LYS A 5 11.83 -21.61 59.51
CA LYS A 5 10.83 -20.55 59.31
C LYS A 5 11.36 -19.44 58.40
N LYS A 6 12.62 -19.00 58.57
CA LYS A 6 13.25 -17.99 57.71
C LYS A 6 13.44 -18.49 56.28
N LEU A 7 13.81 -19.76 56.11
CA LEU A 7 13.97 -20.39 54.80
C LEU A 7 12.63 -20.49 54.05
N ASN A 8 11.57 -20.91 54.74
CA ASN A 8 10.23 -21.01 54.13
C ASN A 8 9.69 -19.63 53.70
N ILE A 9 9.88 -18.60 54.53
CA ILE A 9 9.50 -17.22 54.17
C ILE A 9 10.24 -16.75 52.91
N LEU A 10 11.55 -17.01 52.84
CA LEU A 10 12.35 -16.64 51.67
C LEU A 10 11.89 -17.35 50.39
N ILE A 11 11.52 -18.63 50.48
CA ILE A 11 10.95 -19.39 49.37
C ILE A 11 9.61 -18.80 48.92
N TYR A 12 8.71 -18.47 49.85
CA TYR A 12 7.41 -17.86 49.49
C TYR A 12 7.58 -16.49 48.83
N VAL A 13 8.53 -15.67 49.29
CA VAL A 13 8.85 -14.38 48.67
C VAL A 13 9.39 -14.58 47.25
N LEU A 14 10.28 -15.55 47.04
CA LEU A 14 10.81 -15.88 45.70
C LEU A 14 9.71 -16.34 44.74
N ILE A 15 8.79 -17.18 45.20
CA ILE A 15 7.65 -17.63 44.39
C ILE A 15 6.75 -16.44 44.04
N ALA A 16 6.44 -15.57 45.00
CA ALA A 16 5.60 -14.39 44.78
C ALA A 16 6.23 -13.42 43.76
N VAL A 17 7.54 -13.17 43.86
CA VAL A 17 8.29 -12.34 42.89
C VAL A 17 8.28 -12.99 41.50
N THR A 18 8.49 -14.31 41.42
CA THR A 18 8.48 -15.03 40.14
C THR A 18 7.10 -14.96 39.47
N ILE A 19 6.02 -15.14 40.22
CA ILE A 19 4.65 -15.01 39.73
C ILE A 19 4.39 -13.57 39.27
N ALA A 20 4.82 -12.56 40.04
CA ALA A 20 4.68 -11.16 39.66
C ALA A 20 5.42 -10.81 38.36
N LEU A 21 6.63 -11.35 38.16
CA LEU A 21 7.39 -11.20 36.92
C LEU A 21 6.71 -11.89 35.73
N ILE A 22 6.14 -13.08 35.92
CA ILE A 22 5.37 -13.77 34.87
C ILE A 22 4.12 -12.97 34.50
N ILE A 23 3.37 -12.47 35.48
CA ILE A 23 2.19 -11.63 35.23
C ILE A 23 2.59 -10.34 34.51
N PHE A 24 3.66 -9.68 34.95
CA PHE A 24 4.20 -8.49 34.29
C PHE A 24 4.61 -8.77 32.84
N ALA A 25 5.32 -9.88 32.60
CA ALA A 25 5.68 -10.31 31.25
C ALA A 25 4.42 -10.59 30.42
N VAL A 26 3.45 -11.33 30.94
CA VAL A 26 2.21 -11.63 30.22
C VAL A 26 1.43 -10.34 29.90
N ILE A 27 1.36 -9.35 30.79
CA ILE A 27 0.68 -8.08 30.52
C ILE A 27 1.41 -7.26 29.45
N ASN A 28 2.74 -7.17 29.52
CA ASN A 28 3.52 -6.35 28.59
C ASN A 28 3.78 -7.04 27.24
N PHE A 29 3.82 -8.37 27.20
CA PHE A 29 4.04 -9.17 25.99
C PHE A 29 2.75 -9.72 25.37
N LYS A 30 1.56 -9.53 25.98
CA LYS A 30 0.25 -9.72 25.33
C LYS A 30 -0.12 -8.56 24.39
N LYS A 31 0.83 -8.06 23.60
CA LYS A 31 0.41 -7.56 22.28
C LYS A 31 0.17 -8.81 21.46
N PRO A 32 -1.06 -9.11 21.01
CA PRO A 32 -1.24 -10.19 20.07
C PRO A 32 -0.27 -9.92 18.92
N ILE A 33 0.55 -10.92 18.57
CA ILE A 33 1.16 -11.00 17.25
C ILE A 33 -0.02 -11.24 16.30
N LEU A 34 -0.86 -10.22 16.13
CA LEU A 34 -1.68 -10.10 14.95
C LEU A 34 -0.65 -10.08 13.84
N SER A 35 -0.65 -11.13 13.02
CA SER A 35 0.11 -11.11 11.79
C SER A 35 -0.35 -9.87 11.04
N ASN A 36 0.45 -8.80 11.08
CA ASN A 36 0.23 -7.62 10.24
C ASN A 36 0.33 -7.98 8.76
N LYS A 37 0.67 -9.25 8.43
CA LYS A 37 0.74 -9.77 7.09
C LYS A 37 -0.58 -10.38 6.66
N TYR A 38 -0.97 -10.10 5.43
CA TYR A 38 -2.10 -10.74 4.75
C TYR A 38 -1.73 -10.96 3.28
N VAL A 39 -2.42 -11.88 2.61
CA VAL A 39 -2.23 -12.17 1.19
C VAL A 39 -3.40 -11.56 0.44
N TYR A 40 -3.11 -10.84 -0.62
CA TYR A 40 -4.08 -10.33 -1.58
C TYR A 40 -3.90 -11.08 -2.90
N THR A 41 -5.01 -11.49 -3.52
CA THR A 41 -5.00 -12.13 -4.85
C THR A 41 -5.54 -11.14 -5.86
N SER A 42 -4.72 -10.75 -6.84
CA SER A 42 -5.16 -9.84 -7.90
C SER A 42 -6.20 -10.50 -8.81
N PRO A 43 -6.92 -9.70 -9.63
CA PRO A 43 -7.82 -10.26 -10.65
C PRO A 43 -7.13 -11.16 -11.68
N SER A 44 -5.82 -11.01 -11.86
CA SER A 44 -5.00 -11.91 -12.70
C SER A 44 -4.66 -13.25 -12.03
N GLY A 45 -5.00 -13.42 -10.76
CA GLY A 45 -4.74 -14.63 -9.96
C GLY A 45 -3.38 -14.65 -9.25
N GLU A 46 -2.61 -13.56 -9.34
CA GLU A 46 -1.30 -13.46 -8.68
C GLU A 46 -1.46 -13.09 -7.21
N GLN A 47 -0.63 -13.69 -6.36
CA GLN A 47 -0.69 -13.47 -4.91
C GLN A 47 0.41 -12.52 -4.45
N PHE A 48 0.00 -11.50 -3.73
CA PHE A 48 0.85 -10.48 -3.16
C PHE A 48 0.79 -10.53 -1.64
N GLN A 49 1.95 -10.59 -1.00
CA GLN A 49 2.04 -10.51 0.45
C GLN A 49 2.15 -9.05 0.88
N PHE A 50 1.17 -8.60 1.65
CA PHE A 50 1.13 -7.28 2.22
C PHE A 50 1.49 -7.30 3.69
N PHE A 51 2.02 -6.20 4.20
CA PHE A 51 2.15 -5.94 5.63
C PHE A 51 1.52 -4.59 6.01
N LYS A 52 0.74 -4.59 7.09
CA LYS A 52 0.14 -3.40 7.67
C LYS A 52 1.16 -2.69 8.56
N SER A 53 1.31 -1.39 8.34
CA SER A 53 2.15 -0.49 9.13
C SER A 53 1.33 0.73 9.52
N GLU A 54 1.49 1.22 10.74
CA GLU A 54 0.82 2.44 11.20
C GLU A 54 1.86 3.55 11.34
N ILE A 55 1.64 4.66 10.64
CA ILE A 55 2.46 5.86 10.76
C ILE A 55 1.55 7.01 11.20
N GLY A 56 1.60 7.35 12.49
CA GLY A 56 0.66 8.28 13.10
C GLY A 56 -0.76 7.71 13.09
N ASN A 57 -1.71 8.45 12.50
CA ASN A 57 -3.12 8.01 12.35
C ASN A 57 -3.41 7.40 10.97
N ILE A 58 -2.38 7.07 10.18
CA ILE A 58 -2.53 6.52 8.83
C ILE A 58 -2.06 5.07 8.84
N THR A 59 -2.95 4.17 8.43
CA THR A 59 -2.59 2.78 8.12
C THR A 59 -2.05 2.71 6.70
N GLN A 60 -0.88 2.09 6.54
CA GLN A 60 -0.26 1.77 5.26
C GLN A 60 -0.23 0.26 5.07
N HIS A 61 -0.46 -0.15 3.84
CA HIS A 61 -0.43 -1.52 3.35
C HIS A 61 0.76 -1.62 2.42
N ILE A 62 1.85 -2.21 2.91
CA ILE A 62 3.10 -2.26 2.17
C ILE A 62 3.21 -3.62 1.49
N VAL A 63 3.39 -3.61 0.17
CA VAL A 63 3.65 -4.81 -0.63
C VAL A 63 5.10 -4.81 -1.07
N THR A 64 5.74 -5.95 -0.91
CA THR A 64 7.09 -6.18 -1.42
C THR A 64 6.98 -6.84 -2.78
N ILE A 65 7.54 -6.21 -3.81
CA ILE A 65 7.67 -6.81 -5.14
C ILE A 65 9.13 -6.87 -5.57
N TYR A 66 9.37 -7.55 -6.69
CA TYR A 66 10.69 -7.58 -7.30
C TYR A 66 10.66 -6.91 -8.67
N ALA A 67 11.35 -5.78 -8.78
CA ALA A 67 11.54 -5.08 -10.04
C ALA A 67 12.84 -5.56 -10.72
N ILE A 68 12.86 -5.56 -12.05
CA ILE A 68 14.06 -5.88 -12.84
C ILE A 68 14.62 -4.56 -13.38
N ASP A 69 15.91 -4.30 -13.14
CA ASP A 69 16.58 -3.11 -13.68
C ASP A 69 16.96 -3.27 -15.17
N LYS A 70 17.50 -2.20 -15.77
CA LYS A 70 17.94 -2.21 -17.18
C LYS A 70 19.11 -3.17 -17.44
N GLN A 71 19.79 -3.63 -16.39
CA GLN A 71 20.90 -4.56 -16.41
C GLN A 71 20.44 -5.99 -16.06
N ASN A 72 19.13 -6.23 -16.01
CA ASN A 72 18.50 -7.52 -15.71
C ASN A 72 18.76 -8.04 -14.27
N ASN A 73 19.08 -7.16 -13.33
CA ASN A 73 19.18 -7.51 -11.91
C ASN A 73 17.83 -7.34 -11.23
N LYS A 74 17.52 -8.29 -10.35
CA LYS A 74 16.29 -8.32 -9.55
C LYS A 74 16.49 -7.54 -8.25
N HIS A 75 15.71 -6.49 -8.05
CA HIS A 75 15.74 -5.67 -6.84
C HIS A 75 14.42 -5.76 -6.10
N GLN A 76 14.49 -5.89 -4.78
CA GLN A 76 13.31 -5.84 -3.94
C GLN A 76 12.86 -4.38 -3.76
N VAL A 77 11.58 -4.11 -3.99
CA VAL A 77 10.97 -2.79 -3.83
C VAL A 77 9.76 -2.91 -2.92
N ASP A 78 9.78 -2.13 -1.83
CA ASP A 78 8.64 -2.02 -0.92
C ASP A 78 7.77 -0.84 -1.33
N ILE A 79 6.47 -1.11 -1.48
CA ILE A 79 5.50 -0.16 -1.99
C ILE A 79 4.48 0.13 -0.90
N PRO A 80 4.52 1.30 -0.26
CA PRO A 80 3.47 1.70 0.65
C PRO A 80 2.23 2.13 -0.14
N ILE A 81 1.09 1.52 0.18
CA ILE A 81 -0.23 1.89 -0.34
C ILE A 81 -1.08 2.30 0.85
N ILE A 82 -1.76 3.46 0.79
CA ILE A 82 -2.56 3.92 1.94
C ILE A 82 -3.88 3.14 2.04
N SER A 83 -4.47 2.82 0.90
CA SER A 83 -5.73 2.09 0.83
C SER A 83 -5.51 0.58 0.92
N ASP A 84 -6.42 -0.12 1.60
CA ASP A 84 -6.45 -1.59 1.58
C ASP A 84 -6.77 -2.06 0.15
N PRO A 85 -5.97 -2.95 -0.47
CA PRO A 85 -6.24 -3.45 -1.81
C PRO A 85 -7.64 -4.07 -1.97
N TYR A 86 -8.19 -4.70 -0.92
CA TYR A 86 -9.57 -5.20 -0.95
C TYR A 86 -10.61 -4.08 -0.99
N SER A 87 -10.37 -2.99 -0.26
CA SER A 87 -11.27 -1.84 -0.24
C SER A 87 -11.33 -1.11 -1.59
N ILE A 88 -10.28 -1.23 -2.42
CA ILE A 88 -10.25 -0.65 -3.76
C ILE A 88 -11.14 -1.45 -4.72
N GLU A 89 -11.25 -2.77 -4.55
CA GLU A 89 -12.15 -3.61 -5.35
C GLU A 89 -13.63 -3.34 -5.07
N ASP A 90 -13.94 -2.98 -3.82
CA ASP A 90 -15.28 -2.67 -3.36
C ASP A 90 -15.75 -1.24 -3.69
N ILE A 91 -14.90 -0.43 -4.34
CA ILE A 91 -15.35 0.87 -4.83
C ILE A 91 -16.39 0.60 -5.93
N PRO A 92 -17.65 1.09 -5.79
CA PRO A 92 -18.68 0.94 -6.81
C PRO A 92 -18.32 1.83 -7.99
N ILE A 93 -17.40 1.35 -8.81
CA ILE A 93 -17.10 1.92 -10.11
C ILE A 93 -18.21 1.44 -11.04
N LEU A 94 -18.95 2.36 -11.66
CA LEU A 94 -19.87 2.02 -12.75
C LEU A 94 -19.16 1.04 -13.69
N ASN A 95 -19.75 -0.13 -13.98
CA ASN A 95 -19.09 -1.19 -14.74
C ASN A 95 -18.44 -0.69 -16.05
N GLU A 96 -19.08 0.32 -16.67
CA GLU A 96 -18.59 1.00 -17.86
C GLU A 96 -17.25 1.74 -17.66
N VAL A 97 -16.96 2.24 -16.46
CA VAL A 97 -15.71 2.92 -16.11
C VAL A 97 -14.61 1.91 -15.77
N LYS A 98 -14.97 0.78 -15.14
CA LYS A 98 -14.02 -0.30 -14.80
C LYS A 98 -13.44 -0.93 -16.06
N THR A 99 -14.29 -1.32 -17.02
CA THR A 99 -13.84 -1.88 -18.33
C THR A 99 -13.07 -0.86 -19.16
N LYS A 100 -13.42 0.43 -19.07
CA LYS A 100 -12.70 1.51 -19.77
C LYS A 100 -11.23 1.67 -19.36
N ILE A 101 -10.83 1.19 -18.18
CA ILE A 101 -9.47 1.32 -17.67
C ILE A 101 -8.76 -0.03 -17.62
N LEU A 102 -9.42 -1.09 -17.14
CA LEU A 102 -8.78 -2.40 -16.94
C LEU A 102 -8.52 -3.16 -18.25
N ASP A 103 -9.30 -2.91 -19.30
CA ASP A 103 -9.11 -3.58 -20.60
C ASP A 103 -8.13 -2.83 -21.52
N LYS A 104 -7.36 -1.88 -20.98
CA LYS A 104 -6.41 -1.05 -21.72
C LYS A 104 -5.00 -1.63 -21.67
N ASP A 105 -4.29 -1.52 -22.78
CA ASP A 105 -2.88 -1.88 -22.89
C ASP A 105 -1.98 -0.87 -22.14
N GLY A 106 -2.49 0.35 -21.92
CA GLY A 106 -1.80 1.37 -21.13
C GLY A 106 -2.70 2.56 -20.81
N VAL A 107 -2.32 3.32 -19.78
CA VAL A 107 -3.09 4.44 -19.25
C VAL A 107 -2.20 5.66 -19.05
N TYR A 108 -2.66 6.83 -19.50
CA TYR A 108 -2.07 8.11 -19.12
C TYR A 108 -2.88 8.78 -18.02
N ILE A 109 -2.23 9.21 -16.94
CA ILE A 109 -2.84 10.11 -15.96
C ILE A 109 -2.43 11.53 -16.34
N THR A 110 -3.37 12.31 -16.86
CA THR A 110 -3.14 13.69 -17.27
C THR A 110 -3.51 14.66 -16.14
N LEU A 111 -2.59 15.56 -15.84
CA LEU A 111 -2.67 16.53 -14.75
C LEU A 111 -2.61 17.95 -15.29
N ASP A 112 -3.28 18.91 -14.62
CA ASP A 112 -2.94 20.32 -14.84
C ASP A 112 -1.53 20.57 -14.25
N PRO A 113 -0.54 21.02 -15.06
CA PRO A 113 0.81 21.29 -14.57
C PRO A 113 0.88 22.41 -13.53
N TYR A 114 -0.16 23.24 -13.44
CA TYR A 114 -0.30 24.29 -12.43
C TYR A 114 -1.33 23.92 -11.35
N GLY A 115 -1.75 22.65 -11.31
CA GLY A 115 -2.70 22.11 -10.35
C GLY A 115 -2.14 21.98 -8.93
N SER A 116 -3.02 21.65 -7.99
CA SER A 116 -2.64 21.48 -6.58
C SER A 116 -1.77 20.24 -6.34
N SER A 117 -1.00 20.22 -5.25
CA SER A 117 -0.29 19.02 -4.80
C SER A 117 -1.20 17.81 -4.56
N LYS A 118 -2.50 18.03 -4.30
CA LYS A 118 -3.48 16.95 -4.10
C LYS A 118 -3.70 16.13 -5.38
N SER A 119 -3.72 16.75 -6.56
CA SER A 119 -3.87 16.01 -7.83
C SER A 119 -2.64 15.14 -8.09
N VAL A 120 -1.46 15.65 -7.75
CA VAL A 120 -0.20 14.90 -7.87
C VAL A 120 -0.20 13.69 -6.94
N LEU A 121 -0.60 13.86 -5.68
CA LEU A 121 -0.71 12.74 -4.73
C LEU A 121 -1.74 11.70 -5.20
N ALA A 122 -2.90 12.14 -5.68
CA ALA A 122 -3.91 11.24 -6.24
C ALA A 122 -3.38 10.47 -7.45
N ALA A 123 -2.63 11.13 -8.35
CA ALA A 123 -1.99 10.47 -9.49
C ALA A 123 -0.96 9.42 -9.06
N ILE A 124 -0.18 9.69 -8.01
CA ILE A 124 0.79 8.73 -7.46
C ILE A 124 0.06 7.51 -6.90
N GLU A 125 -1.01 7.68 -6.14
CA GLU A 125 -1.78 6.55 -5.59
C GLU A 125 -2.45 5.73 -6.71
N ILE A 126 -3.06 6.39 -7.70
CA ILE A 126 -3.63 5.70 -8.87
C ILE A 126 -2.54 4.95 -9.63
N ASN A 127 -1.38 5.55 -9.86
CA ASN A 127 -0.25 4.91 -10.53
C ASN A 127 0.26 3.70 -9.73
N ARG A 128 0.32 3.77 -8.40
CA ARG A 128 0.72 2.64 -7.55
C ARG A 128 -0.21 1.44 -7.68
N VAL A 129 -1.51 1.71 -7.78
CA VAL A 129 -2.55 0.69 -7.90
C VAL A 129 -2.57 0.09 -9.31
N LEU A 130 -2.60 0.94 -10.35
CA LEU A 130 -2.59 0.48 -11.74
C LEU A 130 -1.27 -0.20 -12.12
N GLY A 131 -0.16 0.46 -11.80
CA GLY A 131 1.19 -0.08 -11.88
C GLY A 131 1.93 0.16 -13.19
N THR A 132 2.87 -0.74 -13.46
CA THR A 132 3.57 -0.92 -14.74
C THR A 132 3.47 -2.40 -15.15
N ASN A 133 4.06 -2.80 -16.27
CA ASN A 133 4.14 -4.23 -16.61
C ASN A 133 4.81 -5.08 -15.51
N ASP A 134 5.70 -4.48 -14.72
CA ASP A 134 6.54 -5.17 -13.73
C ASP A 134 6.13 -4.89 -12.27
N TYR A 135 5.19 -3.97 -12.04
CA TYR A 135 4.90 -3.41 -10.72
C TYR A 135 3.40 -3.08 -10.56
N GLY A 136 2.89 -3.06 -9.32
CA GLY A 136 1.53 -2.61 -9.00
C GLY A 136 0.49 -3.74 -9.06
N VAL A 137 -0.73 -3.45 -8.62
CA VAL A 137 -1.79 -4.46 -8.39
C VAL A 137 -2.40 -4.95 -9.71
N PHE A 138 -2.69 -4.04 -10.63
CA PHE A 138 -3.34 -4.38 -11.90
C PHE A 138 -2.38 -4.61 -13.06
N LYS A 139 -1.09 -4.28 -12.90
CA LYS A 139 -0.03 -4.41 -13.92
C LYS A 139 -0.35 -3.73 -15.26
N ILE A 140 -1.02 -2.59 -15.21
CA ILE A 140 -1.38 -1.81 -16.40
C ILE A 140 -0.36 -0.68 -16.56
N PRO A 141 0.45 -0.64 -17.65
CA PRO A 141 1.41 0.42 -17.92
C PRO A 141 0.82 1.82 -17.77
N THR A 142 1.17 2.50 -16.67
CA THR A 142 0.63 3.83 -16.37
C THR A 142 1.71 4.90 -16.41
N GLN A 143 1.46 5.97 -17.19
CA GLN A 143 2.40 7.09 -17.35
C GLN A 143 1.73 8.42 -16.99
N SER A 144 2.52 9.35 -16.45
CA SER A 144 2.05 10.71 -16.18
C SER A 144 2.14 11.58 -17.45
N ALA A 145 1.12 12.40 -17.66
CA ALA A 145 1.04 13.37 -18.75
C ALA A 145 0.54 14.72 -18.23
N THR A 146 0.64 15.74 -19.08
CA THR A 146 0.15 17.09 -18.80
C THR A 146 -1.04 17.42 -19.68
N TYR A 147 -2.05 18.09 -19.10
CA TYR A 147 -3.24 18.55 -19.80
C TYR A 147 -2.99 19.87 -20.57
N LYS A 148 -1.82 20.47 -20.41
CA LYS A 148 -1.39 21.68 -21.14
C LYS A 148 0.06 21.49 -21.57
N PRO A 149 0.47 22.05 -22.72
CA PRO A 149 1.88 22.02 -23.14
C PRO A 149 2.77 22.61 -22.04
N THR A 150 3.87 21.94 -21.74
CA THR A 150 4.88 22.41 -20.80
C THR A 150 6.27 22.25 -21.38
N ASN A 151 7.26 22.94 -20.81
CA ASN A 151 8.67 22.78 -21.16
C ASN A 151 9.32 21.57 -20.45
N THR A 152 8.52 20.55 -20.10
CA THR A 152 9.00 19.35 -19.41
C THR A 152 9.07 18.16 -20.38
N THR A 153 9.65 17.05 -19.93
CA THR A 153 9.65 15.80 -20.70
C THR A 153 8.31 15.06 -20.65
N PHE A 154 7.34 15.53 -19.87
CA PHE A 154 6.02 14.90 -19.79
C PHE A 154 5.22 15.20 -21.07
N PRO A 155 4.60 14.18 -21.68
CA PRO A 155 3.82 14.38 -22.89
C PRO A 155 2.57 15.22 -22.62
N TYR A 156 2.13 15.97 -23.62
CA TYR A 156 0.83 16.64 -23.63
C TYR A 156 -0.23 15.66 -24.15
N ILE A 157 -1.09 15.17 -23.26
CA ILE A 157 -2.11 14.16 -23.57
C ILE A 157 -3.43 14.59 -22.93
N THR A 158 -4.51 14.47 -23.69
CA THR A 158 -5.86 14.85 -23.30
C THR A 158 -6.81 13.68 -23.47
N CYS A 159 -8.03 13.78 -22.92
CA CYS A 159 -9.03 12.73 -23.06
C CYS A 159 -9.44 12.45 -24.52
N THR A 160 -9.19 13.36 -25.46
CA THR A 160 -9.46 13.13 -26.89
C THR A 160 -8.43 12.18 -27.54
N ASP A 161 -7.29 11.98 -26.90
CA ASP A 161 -6.24 11.06 -27.36
C ASP A 161 -6.50 9.61 -26.89
N ALA A 162 -7.58 9.39 -26.13
CA ALA A 162 -7.96 8.05 -25.68
C ALA A 162 -8.42 7.18 -26.87
N THR A 163 -7.89 5.96 -26.95
CA THR A 163 -8.19 4.99 -28.01
C THR A 163 -8.78 3.70 -27.42
N LYS A 164 -8.98 2.67 -28.24
CA LYS A 164 -9.37 1.35 -27.72
C LYS A 164 -8.27 0.74 -26.84
N GLN A 165 -7.01 1.00 -27.17
CA GLN A 165 -5.82 0.46 -26.50
C GLN A 165 -5.33 1.36 -25.36
N ILE A 166 -5.42 2.68 -25.53
CA ILE A 166 -4.87 3.66 -24.58
C ILE A 166 -6.00 4.34 -23.80
N GLY A 167 -5.96 4.25 -22.48
CA GLY A 167 -6.82 5.00 -21.58
C GLY A 167 -6.21 6.35 -21.19
N VAL A 168 -7.06 7.34 -20.90
CA VAL A 168 -6.62 8.64 -20.36
C VAL A 168 -7.50 9.00 -19.17
N ILE A 169 -6.88 9.21 -18.01
CA ILE A 169 -7.51 9.66 -16.77
C ILE A 169 -7.15 11.13 -16.59
N TYR A 170 -8.14 12.01 -16.67
CA TYR A 170 -7.96 13.43 -16.35
C TYR A 170 -8.38 13.71 -14.91
N LEU A 171 -7.44 14.12 -14.07
CA LEU A 171 -7.72 14.44 -12.67
C LEU A 171 -8.04 15.93 -12.53
N LEU A 172 -9.32 16.21 -12.30
CA LEU A 172 -9.81 17.51 -11.90
C LEU A 172 -9.83 17.58 -10.37
N VAL A 173 -9.19 18.60 -9.80
CA VAL A 173 -9.38 18.93 -8.38
C VAL A 173 -10.41 20.04 -8.32
N GLU A 174 -11.62 19.72 -7.85
CA GLU A 174 -12.59 20.74 -7.47
C GLU A 174 -12.06 21.47 -6.23
N ASN A 175 -11.84 22.78 -6.37
CA ASN A 175 -11.73 23.65 -5.20
C ASN A 175 -13.15 23.83 -4.64
N LYS A 176 -13.46 23.15 -3.55
CA LYS A 176 -14.57 23.53 -2.67
C LYS A 176 -14.12 24.62 -1.72
#